data_AF-A0A3E1YH09-F1
#
_entry.id   AF-A0A3E1YH09-F1
#
_cell.length_a   1.000
_cell.length_b   1.000
_cell.length_c   1.000
_cell.angle_alpha   90.00
_cell.angle_beta   90.00
_cell.angle_gamma   90.00
#
_symmetry.space_group_name_H-M   'P 1'
#
loop_
_entity.id
_entity.type
_entity.pdbx_description
1 polymer ?
#
loop_
_entity_poly.entity_id
_entity_poly.type
_entity_poly.pdbx_seq_one_letter_code
_entity_poly.pdbx_strand_id
1 'polypeptide(L)'
;MGFLKKLFGKSESNNPPAPDIEKDKVPVFPMIKDARWKGMPYAEYIPFVKWNDTLDLALVFVQDAGDKFEYITKTDLENEAIRENFNKWQDNINNYPYEFEVSEELNGRVIMAPGEDHSSEKILSPAFLAEACKRLKTDKIIISAPRRRCLMITSYHEDFLMLETFFYLHFIAFREEDYGNELITEMVFVADENKLQYAVPLGFRINLYEKDGQKRLSYSTSDDLFDENDQINFQKIIERNKIRVLLP
;
A
#
# COMPACT_ATOMS: atom_id res chain seq x y z
N MET A 1 19.87 -10.22 -16.09
CA MET A 1 18.50 -10.73 -15.87
C MET A 1 18.17 -10.45 -14.41
N GLY A 2 17.27 -9.50 -14.19
CA GLY A 2 17.30 -8.60 -13.03
C GLY A 2 16.70 -9.15 -11.74
N PHE A 3 17.30 -8.69 -10.63
CA PHE A 3 16.92 -8.87 -9.22
C PHE A 3 15.40 -8.76 -8.98
N LEU A 4 14.71 -7.87 -9.72
CA LEU A 4 13.26 -7.65 -9.66
C LEU A 4 12.40 -8.87 -10.04
N LYS A 5 12.86 -9.76 -10.94
CA LYS A 5 12.06 -10.92 -11.37
C LYS A 5 12.00 -12.04 -10.31
N LYS A 6 12.96 -12.05 -9.37
CA LYS A 6 13.09 -13.09 -8.35
C LYS A 6 12.24 -12.79 -7.10
N LEU A 7 11.88 -11.51 -6.89
CA LEU A 7 11.08 -11.06 -5.76
C LEU A 7 9.56 -11.11 -6.02
N PHE A 8 9.10 -11.06 -7.28
CA PHE A 8 7.69 -10.76 -7.59
C PHE A 8 7.03 -11.67 -8.66
N GLY A 9 7.69 -12.75 -9.08
CA GLY A 9 7.14 -13.66 -10.09
C GLY A 9 6.20 -14.72 -9.49
N LYS A 10 4.95 -14.77 -9.96
CA LYS A 10 3.98 -15.82 -9.60
C LYS A 10 3.91 -16.91 -10.69
N SER A 11 3.91 -18.17 -10.27
CA SER A 11 3.62 -19.34 -11.11
C SER A 11 2.11 -19.49 -11.33
N GLU A 12 1.66 -19.69 -12.57
CA GLU A 12 0.27 -20.05 -12.89
C GLU A 12 -0.01 -21.51 -12.46
N SER A 13 -1.14 -21.76 -11.78
CA SER A 13 -1.59 -23.12 -11.42
C SER A 13 -2.82 -23.54 -12.26
N ASN A 14 -2.75 -24.75 -12.82
CA ASN A 14 -3.80 -25.37 -13.65
C ASN A 14 -4.82 -26.18 -12.81
N ASN A 15 -5.24 -25.68 -11.65
CA ASN A 15 -6.12 -26.44 -10.76
C ASN A 15 -7.61 -26.24 -11.10
N PRO A 16 -8.47 -27.26 -10.87
CA PRO A 16 -9.92 -27.13 -11.00
C PRO A 16 -10.47 -26.05 -10.06
N PRO A 17 -11.60 -25.40 -10.41
CA PRO A 17 -12.16 -24.30 -9.63
C PRO A 17 -12.45 -24.77 -8.19
N ALA A 18 -11.97 -23.98 -7.23
CA ALA A 18 -12.18 -24.27 -5.81
C ALA A 18 -13.67 -24.29 -5.45
N PRO A 19 -14.10 -25.16 -4.52
CA PRO A 19 -15.48 -25.16 -4.01
C PRO A 19 -15.80 -23.83 -3.31
N ASP A 20 -17.09 -23.45 -3.32
CA ASP A 20 -17.58 -22.31 -2.56
C ASP A 20 -17.21 -22.47 -1.07
N ILE A 21 -16.76 -21.39 -0.45
CA ILE A 21 -16.30 -21.40 0.94
C ILE A 21 -17.45 -21.25 1.93
N GLU A 22 -17.28 -21.82 3.13
CA GLU A 22 -18.15 -21.56 4.28
C GLU A 22 -17.81 -20.20 4.88
N LYS A 23 -18.47 -19.13 4.39
CA LYS A 23 -18.17 -17.73 4.75
C LYS A 23 -18.33 -17.40 6.25
N ASP A 24 -19.06 -18.19 7.02
CA ASP A 24 -19.15 -18.06 8.47
C ASP A 24 -17.90 -18.57 9.20
N LYS A 25 -17.06 -19.38 8.54
CA LYS A 25 -15.88 -20.03 9.13
C LYS A 25 -14.54 -19.51 8.61
N VAL A 26 -14.48 -19.06 7.36
CA VAL A 26 -13.22 -18.56 6.78
C VAL A 26 -12.95 -17.13 7.28
N PRO A 27 -11.76 -16.80 7.81
CA PRO A 27 -11.47 -15.46 8.30
C PRO A 27 -11.63 -14.37 7.23
N VAL A 28 -12.19 -13.23 7.62
CA VAL A 28 -12.35 -12.05 6.78
C VAL A 28 -11.14 -11.14 6.93
N PHE A 29 -10.58 -10.69 5.81
CA PHE A 29 -9.47 -9.74 5.77
C PHE A 29 -9.84 -8.51 4.92
N PRO A 30 -9.32 -7.31 5.28
CA PRO A 30 -9.48 -6.14 4.44
C PRO A 30 -8.62 -6.26 3.16
N MET A 31 -8.98 -5.47 2.16
CA MET A 31 -8.20 -5.17 0.96
C MET A 31 -8.41 -3.70 0.59
N ILE A 32 -7.32 -2.97 0.36
CA ILE A 32 -7.39 -1.59 -0.10
C ILE A 32 -7.68 -1.61 -1.60
N LYS A 33 -8.72 -0.90 -2.02
CA LYS A 33 -9.12 -0.77 -3.42
C LYS A 33 -9.27 0.68 -3.81
N ASP A 34 -8.93 0.96 -5.06
CA ASP A 34 -9.35 2.15 -5.77
C ASP A 34 -10.88 2.19 -5.86
N ALA A 35 -11.50 3.35 -5.56
CA ALA A 35 -12.94 3.51 -5.58
C ALA A 35 -13.58 3.33 -6.96
N ARG A 36 -12.78 3.36 -8.03
CA ARG A 36 -13.21 3.08 -9.42
C ARG A 36 -13.18 1.60 -9.76
N TRP A 37 -12.77 0.73 -8.82
CA TRP A 37 -12.80 -0.71 -9.00
C TRP A 37 -14.23 -1.18 -9.34
N LYS A 38 -14.37 -1.92 -10.45
CA LYS A 38 -15.68 -2.33 -10.99
C LYS A 38 -16.53 -3.17 -10.01
N GLY A 39 -15.90 -3.79 -9.02
CA GLY A 39 -16.56 -4.58 -7.99
C GLY A 39 -17.21 -3.77 -6.85
N MET A 40 -16.93 -2.46 -6.76
CA MET A 40 -17.43 -1.60 -5.68
C MET A 40 -18.95 -1.63 -5.46
N PRO A 41 -19.82 -1.71 -6.50
CA PRO A 41 -21.27 -1.77 -6.27
C PRO A 41 -21.75 -3.06 -5.59
N TYR A 42 -20.95 -4.13 -5.62
CA TYR A 42 -21.34 -5.47 -5.16
C TYR A 42 -20.71 -5.84 -3.82
N ALA A 43 -19.51 -5.34 -3.54
CA ALA A 43 -18.80 -5.62 -2.30
C ALA A 43 -19.29 -4.72 -1.15
N GLU A 44 -19.26 -5.25 0.06
CA GLU A 44 -19.28 -4.43 1.27
C GLU A 44 -17.95 -3.69 1.39
N TYR A 45 -18.02 -2.41 1.78
CA TYR A 45 -16.83 -1.58 1.93
C TYR A 45 -16.97 -0.52 3.03
N ILE A 46 -15.82 -0.13 3.58
CA ILE A 46 -15.67 1.04 4.44
C ILE A 46 -14.88 2.12 3.68
N PRO A 47 -15.33 3.39 3.66
CA PRO A 47 -14.54 4.50 3.11
C PRO A 47 -13.17 4.59 3.80
N PHE A 48 -12.08 4.60 3.03
CA PHE A 48 -10.72 4.63 3.58
C PHE A 48 -10.05 5.99 3.37
N VAL A 49 -10.17 6.56 2.17
CA VAL A 49 -9.67 7.90 1.83
C VAL A 49 -10.73 8.64 1.03
N LYS A 50 -11.04 9.87 1.44
CA LYS A 50 -11.88 10.79 0.67
C LYS A 50 -11.11 12.05 0.31
N TRP A 51 -11.04 12.36 -0.98
CA TRP A 51 -10.45 13.59 -1.49
C TRP A 51 -11.55 14.50 -2.02
N ASN A 52 -11.68 15.70 -1.47
CA ASN A 52 -12.74 16.66 -1.84
C ASN A 52 -14.14 16.02 -1.83
N ASP A 53 -14.46 15.33 -0.73
CA ASP A 53 -15.70 14.55 -0.52
C ASP A 53 -15.94 13.37 -1.49
N THR A 54 -15.04 13.14 -2.43
CA THR A 54 -15.07 12.00 -3.35
C THR A 54 -14.31 10.83 -2.75
N LEU A 55 -14.91 9.63 -2.75
CA LEU A 55 -14.23 8.42 -2.32
C LEU A 55 -13.11 8.09 -3.31
N ASP A 56 -11.88 7.98 -2.80
CA ASP A 56 -10.69 7.67 -3.61
C ASP A 56 -10.23 6.24 -3.35
N LEU A 57 -10.15 5.86 -2.07
CA LEU A 57 -9.84 4.50 -1.63
C LEU A 57 -10.89 3.97 -0.67
N ALA A 58 -11.13 2.66 -0.74
CA ALA A 58 -12.02 1.92 0.15
C ALA A 58 -11.32 0.67 0.70
N LEU A 59 -11.72 0.25 1.90
CA LEU A 59 -11.46 -1.09 2.39
C LEU A 59 -12.62 -1.98 1.94
N VAL A 60 -12.34 -2.95 1.09
CA VAL A 60 -13.28 -4.05 0.80
C VAL A 60 -12.86 -5.28 1.59
N PHE A 61 -13.75 -6.24 1.75
CA PHE A 61 -13.51 -7.39 2.62
C PHE A 61 -13.58 -8.68 1.84
N VAL A 62 -12.61 -9.56 2.10
CA VAL A 62 -12.45 -10.81 1.36
C VAL A 62 -12.17 -11.99 2.28
N GLN A 63 -12.38 -13.17 1.73
CA GLN A 63 -12.06 -14.45 2.31
C GLN A 63 -11.27 -15.27 1.28
N ASP A 64 -10.27 -16.00 1.77
CA ASP A 64 -9.45 -16.87 0.92
C ASP A 64 -10.23 -18.13 0.51
N ALA A 65 -10.42 -18.32 -0.79
CA ALA A 65 -11.04 -19.49 -1.38
C ALA A 65 -10.01 -20.38 -2.12
N GLY A 66 -8.72 -20.25 -1.79
CA GLY A 66 -7.63 -21.04 -2.33
C GLY A 66 -7.01 -20.38 -3.58
N ASP A 67 -7.68 -20.47 -4.72
CA ASP A 67 -7.17 -19.90 -5.99
C ASP A 67 -7.64 -18.45 -6.23
N LYS A 68 -8.69 -18.03 -5.52
CA LYS A 68 -9.33 -16.72 -5.64
C LYS A 68 -9.70 -16.17 -4.27
N PHE A 69 -10.06 -14.90 -4.27
CA PHE A 69 -10.72 -14.26 -3.14
C PHE A 69 -12.22 -14.17 -3.39
N GLU A 70 -13.01 -14.52 -2.37
CA GLU A 70 -14.43 -14.23 -2.35
C GLU A 70 -14.69 -12.97 -1.54
N TYR A 71 -15.42 -12.02 -2.13
CA TYR A 71 -15.74 -10.76 -1.49
C TYR A 71 -16.98 -10.90 -0.61
N ILE A 72 -16.95 -10.23 0.54
CA ILE A 72 -18.13 -10.02 1.37
C ILE A 72 -19.03 -9.02 0.66
N THR A 73 -20.32 -9.36 0.56
CA THR A 73 -21.36 -8.53 -0.01
C THR A 73 -22.34 -8.08 1.08
N LYS A 74 -23.18 -7.09 0.76
CA LYS A 74 -24.26 -6.64 1.65
C LYS A 74 -25.24 -7.75 2.02
N THR A 75 -25.55 -8.63 1.06
CA THR A 75 -26.45 -9.77 1.26
C THR A 75 -25.83 -10.83 2.15
N ASP A 76 -24.52 -11.08 2.06
CA ASP A 76 -23.84 -12.00 2.98
C ASP A 76 -24.02 -11.55 4.44
N LEU A 77 -23.98 -10.24 4.69
CA LEU A 77 -24.14 -9.66 6.03
C LEU A 77 -25.56 -9.76 6.59
N GLU A 78 -26.57 -10.14 5.80
CA GLU A 78 -27.91 -10.46 6.32
C GLU A 78 -27.89 -11.71 7.21
N ASN A 79 -26.91 -12.61 7.01
CA ASN A 79 -26.65 -13.74 7.89
C ASN A 79 -25.83 -13.30 9.12
N GLU A 80 -26.35 -13.57 10.31
CA GLU A 80 -25.74 -13.15 11.58
C GLU A 80 -24.36 -13.80 11.82
N ALA A 81 -24.18 -15.08 11.48
CA ALA A 81 -22.89 -15.76 11.67
C ALA A 81 -21.80 -15.18 10.75
N ILE A 82 -22.14 -14.81 9.51
CA ILE A 82 -21.20 -14.15 8.59
C ILE A 82 -20.88 -12.74 9.09
N ARG A 83 -21.88 -12.00 9.59
CA ARG A 83 -21.67 -10.65 10.16
C ARG A 83 -20.77 -10.67 11.39
N GLU A 84 -20.95 -11.65 12.28
CA GLU A 84 -20.07 -11.85 13.43
C GLU A 84 -18.63 -12.14 13.01
N ASN A 85 -18.44 -12.94 11.97
CA ASN A 85 -17.12 -13.21 11.42
C ASN A 85 -16.51 -11.97 10.76
N PHE A 86 -17.30 -11.22 9.98
CA PHE A 86 -16.90 -9.95 9.36
C PHE A 86 -16.39 -8.96 10.40
N ASN A 87 -17.08 -8.80 11.54
CA ASN A 87 -16.69 -7.85 12.58
C ASN A 87 -15.32 -8.15 13.23
N LYS A 88 -14.72 -9.32 12.98
CA LYS A 88 -13.38 -9.71 13.47
C LYS A 88 -12.26 -9.30 12.51
N TRP A 89 -12.56 -8.65 11.38
CA TRP A 89 -11.56 -8.34 10.35
C TRP A 89 -10.35 -7.55 10.90
N GLN A 90 -10.57 -6.65 11.86
CA GLN A 90 -9.50 -5.83 12.44
C GLN A 90 -8.59 -6.70 13.32
N ASP A 91 -9.16 -7.61 14.11
CA ASP A 91 -8.39 -8.58 14.88
C ASP A 91 -7.63 -9.52 13.95
N ASN A 92 -8.24 -9.94 12.84
CA ASN A 92 -7.60 -10.80 11.86
C ASN A 92 -6.37 -10.14 11.23
N ILE A 93 -6.47 -8.89 10.76
CA ILE A 93 -5.32 -8.18 10.18
C ILE A 93 -4.26 -7.83 11.22
N ASN A 94 -4.65 -7.55 12.47
CA ASN A 94 -3.72 -7.31 13.57
C ASN A 94 -2.88 -8.54 13.92
N ASN A 95 -3.46 -9.73 13.79
CA ASN A 95 -2.80 -11.01 14.05
C ASN A 95 -2.20 -11.66 12.79
N TYR A 96 -2.32 -11.02 11.62
CA TYR A 96 -1.79 -11.57 10.38
C TYR A 96 -0.25 -11.56 10.42
N PRO A 97 0.42 -12.69 10.14
CA PRO A 97 1.87 -12.76 10.20
C PRO A 97 2.54 -11.74 9.29
N TYR A 98 3.65 -11.17 9.76
CA TYR A 98 4.45 -10.28 8.97
C TYR A 98 5.94 -10.50 9.19
N GLU A 99 6.67 -10.32 8.10
CA GLU A 99 8.12 -10.27 8.06
C GLU A 99 8.54 -8.97 7.38
N PHE A 100 9.73 -8.51 7.72
CA PHE A 100 10.36 -7.36 7.08
C PHE A 100 11.66 -7.79 6.43
N GLU A 101 11.76 -7.50 5.15
CA GLU A 101 13.02 -7.52 4.43
C GLU A 101 13.67 -6.15 4.53
N VAL A 102 14.95 -6.11 4.90
CA VAL A 102 15.71 -4.87 5.00
C VAL A 102 16.54 -4.73 3.72
N SER A 103 16.41 -3.61 3.01
CA SER A 103 17.17 -3.39 1.79
C SER A 103 18.64 -3.06 2.09
N GLU A 104 19.54 -4.00 1.83
CA GLU A 104 20.99 -3.75 1.92
C GLU A 104 21.46 -2.71 0.88
N GLU A 105 20.88 -2.74 -0.32
CA GLU A 105 21.16 -1.77 -1.40
C GLU A 105 20.81 -0.33 -1.01
N LEU A 106 19.86 -0.15 -0.10
CA LEU A 106 19.44 1.14 0.46
C LEU A 106 19.95 1.33 1.89
N ASN A 107 21.08 0.69 2.23
CA ASN A 107 21.79 0.83 3.51
C ASN A 107 20.89 0.57 4.75
N GLY A 108 19.88 -0.28 4.60
CA GLY A 108 18.92 -0.60 5.67
C GLY A 108 17.95 0.52 6.05
N ARG A 109 17.83 1.57 5.23
CA ARG A 109 16.93 2.71 5.44
C ARG A 109 15.54 2.51 4.84
N VAL A 110 15.35 1.41 4.11
CA VAL A 110 14.07 0.99 3.55
C VAL A 110 13.81 -0.45 3.95
N ILE A 111 12.60 -0.70 4.43
CA ILE A 111 12.09 -2.05 4.73
C ILE A 111 10.92 -2.38 3.81
N MET A 112 10.74 -3.66 3.52
CA MET A 112 9.75 -4.17 2.59
C MET A 112 9.02 -5.37 3.20
N ALA A 113 7.80 -5.63 2.74
CA ALA A 113 7.10 -6.87 3.02
C ALA A 113 7.35 -7.91 1.90
N PRO A 114 7.36 -9.22 2.19
CA PRO A 114 7.81 -10.29 1.27
C PRO A 114 6.89 -10.58 0.07
N GLY A 115 6.01 -9.66 -0.34
CA GLY A 115 5.20 -9.87 -1.55
C GLY A 115 4.03 -10.84 -1.39
N GLU A 116 3.60 -11.10 -0.16
CA GLU A 116 2.50 -12.03 0.15
C GLU A 116 1.12 -11.35 0.06
N ASP A 117 0.06 -12.16 0.06
CA ASP A 117 -1.30 -11.64 0.22
C ASP A 117 -1.44 -10.79 1.49
N HIS A 118 -2.27 -9.76 1.39
CA HIS A 118 -2.50 -8.75 2.42
C HIS A 118 -1.26 -7.93 2.84
N SER A 119 -0.14 -8.00 2.11
CA SER A 119 1.06 -7.23 2.51
C SER A 119 0.79 -5.73 2.56
N SER A 120 0.06 -5.18 1.61
CA SER A 120 -0.28 -3.75 1.56
C SER A 120 -1.22 -3.34 2.70
N GLU A 121 -2.06 -4.27 3.15
CA GLU A 121 -3.04 -4.08 4.21
C GLU A 121 -2.46 -4.20 5.62
N LYS A 122 -1.22 -4.69 5.77
CA LYS A 122 -0.50 -4.68 7.05
C LYS A 122 -0.37 -3.27 7.65
N ILE A 123 -0.49 -2.22 6.83
CA ILE A 123 -0.54 -0.81 7.28
C ILE A 123 -1.72 -0.51 8.22
N LEU A 124 -2.72 -1.39 8.27
CA LEU A 124 -3.88 -1.30 9.15
C LEU A 124 -3.62 -1.89 10.55
N SER A 125 -2.48 -2.54 10.75
CA SER A 125 -2.10 -3.17 12.02
C SER A 125 -1.17 -2.25 12.83
N PRO A 126 -1.57 -1.78 14.03
CA PRO A 126 -0.70 -1.01 14.91
C PRO A 126 0.59 -1.76 15.28
N ALA A 127 0.52 -3.08 15.49
CA ALA A 127 1.69 -3.88 15.82
C ALA A 127 2.74 -3.88 14.69
N PHE A 128 2.26 -3.97 13.45
CA PHE A 128 3.11 -3.87 12.26
C PHE A 128 3.78 -2.49 12.17
N LEU A 129 3.01 -1.41 12.35
CA LEU A 129 3.52 -0.04 12.31
C LEU A 129 4.55 0.23 13.42
N ALA A 130 4.29 -0.22 14.64
CA ALA A 130 5.22 -0.08 15.76
C ALA A 130 6.55 -0.79 15.49
N GLU A 131 6.52 -2.01 14.96
CA GLU A 131 7.73 -2.74 14.62
C GLU A 131 8.47 -2.09 13.42
N ALA A 132 7.76 -1.53 12.44
CA ALA A 132 8.36 -0.75 11.35
C ALA A 132 9.10 0.50 11.88
N CYS A 133 8.45 1.30 12.73
CA CYS A 133 9.05 2.46 13.39
C CYS A 133 10.29 2.07 14.20
N LYS A 134 10.21 0.99 14.97
CA LYS A 134 11.34 0.46 15.76
C LYS A 134 12.52 0.03 14.89
N ARG A 135 12.28 -0.68 13.78
CA ARG A 135 13.34 -1.13 12.87
C ARG A 135 14.06 0.03 12.19
N LEU A 136 13.30 1.04 11.76
CA LEU A 136 13.82 2.25 11.14
C LEU A 136 14.32 3.29 12.17
N LYS A 137 14.16 3.02 13.47
CA LYS A 137 14.54 3.90 14.58
C LYS A 137 13.96 5.32 14.43
N THR A 138 12.68 5.38 14.10
CA THR A 138 11.96 6.63 13.83
C THR A 138 10.61 6.62 14.53
N ASP A 139 10.04 7.81 14.75
CA ASP A 139 8.69 8.02 15.31
C ASP A 139 7.62 8.12 14.20
N LYS A 140 8.03 8.40 12.97
CA LYS A 140 7.15 8.63 11.83
C LYS A 140 7.72 8.00 10.56
N ILE A 141 6.85 7.32 9.82
CA ILE A 141 7.21 6.56 8.61
C ILE A 141 6.40 7.02 7.39
N ILE A 142 7.01 6.86 6.22
CA ILE A 142 6.37 7.00 4.91
C ILE A 142 6.22 5.60 4.32
N ILE A 143 5.03 5.29 3.85
CA ILE A 143 4.64 3.96 3.39
C ILE A 143 4.17 4.05 1.94
N SER A 144 4.78 3.25 1.08
CA SER A 144 4.42 3.09 -0.32
C SER A 144 3.68 1.76 -0.51
N ALA A 145 2.41 1.82 -0.91
CA ALA A 145 1.59 0.65 -1.24
C ALA A 145 0.91 0.79 -2.63
N PRO A 146 1.69 0.88 -3.73
CA PRO A 146 1.17 1.22 -5.05
C PRO A 146 0.36 0.11 -5.71
N ARG A 147 0.64 -1.15 -5.33
CA ARG A 147 0.01 -2.36 -5.85
C ARG A 147 -0.25 -3.32 -4.71
N ARG A 148 -1.20 -4.23 -4.94
CA ARG A 148 -1.39 -5.39 -4.05
C ARG A 148 -0.06 -6.10 -3.87
N ARG A 149 0.20 -6.51 -2.62
CA ARG A 149 1.42 -7.22 -2.22
C ARG A 149 2.71 -6.39 -2.30
N CYS A 150 2.67 -5.15 -2.79
CA CYS A 150 3.81 -4.25 -2.82
C CYS A 150 3.72 -3.31 -1.62
N LEU A 151 4.68 -3.42 -0.70
CA LEU A 151 4.79 -2.54 0.46
C LEU A 151 6.26 -2.18 0.71
N MET A 152 6.57 -0.89 0.68
CA MET A 152 7.88 -0.35 1.04
C MET A 152 7.69 0.74 2.09
N ILE A 153 8.60 0.83 3.06
CA ILE A 153 8.52 1.76 4.17
C ILE A 153 9.89 2.37 4.42
N THR A 154 9.92 3.68 4.65
CA THR A 154 11.12 4.42 5.05
C THR A 154 10.79 5.44 6.14
N SER A 155 11.80 6.03 6.76
CA SER A 155 11.58 7.08 7.75
C SER A 155 11.03 8.35 7.11
N TYR A 156 10.16 9.06 7.83
CA TYR A 156 9.71 10.39 7.42
C TYR A 156 10.85 11.43 7.40
N HIS A 157 11.88 11.19 8.21
CA HIS A 157 12.99 12.12 8.46
C HIS A 157 14.23 11.80 7.62
N GLU A 158 14.07 11.03 6.54
CA GLU A 158 15.20 10.75 5.66
C GLU A 158 15.67 12.00 4.90
N ASP A 159 16.92 11.95 4.44
CA ASP A 159 17.49 12.98 3.58
C ASP A 159 16.87 12.99 2.17
N PHE A 160 17.13 14.07 1.43
CA PHE A 160 16.60 14.27 0.09
C PHE A 160 16.90 13.11 -0.86
N LEU A 161 18.12 12.59 -0.90
CA LEU A 161 18.53 11.55 -1.85
C LEU A 161 17.81 10.22 -1.56
N MET A 162 17.65 9.89 -0.28
CA MET A 162 16.93 8.69 0.13
C MET A 162 15.44 8.80 -0.19
N LEU A 163 14.82 9.97 0.07
CA LEU A 163 13.41 10.19 -0.28
C LEU A 163 13.20 10.24 -1.80
N GLU A 164 14.06 10.89 -2.56
CA GLU A 164 14.03 10.91 -4.02
C GLU A 164 14.07 9.48 -4.57
N THR A 165 14.97 8.64 -4.05
CA THR A 165 15.06 7.23 -4.43
C THR A 165 13.80 6.45 -4.05
N PHE A 166 13.29 6.63 -2.83
CA PHE A 166 12.07 5.97 -2.36
C PHE A 166 10.85 6.30 -3.24
N PHE A 167 10.64 7.59 -3.54
CA PHE A 167 9.53 8.01 -4.40
C PHE A 167 9.70 7.57 -5.84
N TYR A 168 10.94 7.53 -6.35
CA TYR A 168 11.22 6.99 -7.67
C TYR A 168 10.81 5.51 -7.76
N LEU A 169 11.17 4.70 -6.77
CA LEU A 169 10.78 3.28 -6.69
C LEU A 169 9.26 3.11 -6.58
N HIS A 170 8.58 3.96 -5.80
CA HIS A 170 7.13 3.98 -5.73
C HIS A 170 6.50 4.20 -7.12
N PHE A 171 6.95 5.20 -7.87
CA PHE A 171 6.40 5.49 -9.19
C PHE A 171 6.70 4.41 -10.23
N ILE A 172 7.86 3.77 -10.16
CA ILE A 172 8.15 2.58 -10.98
C ILE A 172 7.13 1.49 -10.68
N ALA A 173 7.00 1.11 -9.40
CA ALA A 173 6.08 0.05 -8.99
C ALA A 173 4.63 0.38 -9.35
N PHE A 174 4.21 1.64 -9.28
CA PHE A 174 2.87 2.06 -9.69
C PHE A 174 2.67 1.99 -11.22
N ARG A 175 3.68 2.29 -12.04
CA ARG A 175 3.50 2.44 -13.50
C ARG A 175 3.78 1.18 -14.31
N GLU A 176 4.74 0.36 -13.88
CA GLU A 176 5.19 -0.78 -14.68
C GLU A 176 4.17 -1.92 -14.63
N GLU A 177 3.58 -2.24 -15.78
CA GLU A 177 2.55 -3.30 -15.93
C GLU A 177 3.11 -4.70 -15.58
N ASP A 178 4.40 -4.92 -15.80
CA ASP A 178 5.10 -6.19 -15.55
C ASP A 178 5.16 -6.60 -14.07
N TYR A 179 4.77 -5.72 -13.13
CA TYR A 179 4.67 -6.05 -11.70
C TYR A 179 3.54 -7.04 -11.37
N GLY A 180 2.61 -7.31 -12.31
CA GLY A 180 1.64 -8.42 -12.24
C GLY A 180 0.54 -8.31 -11.16
N ASN A 181 0.70 -7.43 -10.17
CA ASN A 181 -0.27 -7.21 -9.10
C ASN A 181 -1.23 -6.05 -9.43
N GLU A 182 -2.46 -6.14 -8.94
CA GLU A 182 -3.48 -5.10 -9.10
C GLU A 182 -3.02 -3.75 -8.52
N LEU A 183 -3.27 -2.66 -9.24
CA LEU A 183 -3.00 -1.30 -8.78
C LEU A 183 -3.90 -0.92 -7.60
N ILE A 184 -3.33 -0.20 -6.64
CA ILE A 184 -4.08 0.36 -5.51
C ILE A 184 -4.15 1.88 -5.66
N THR A 185 -3.01 2.57 -5.59
CA THR A 185 -2.98 4.04 -5.55
C THR A 185 -1.61 4.61 -5.91
N GLU A 186 -1.57 5.83 -6.44
CA GLU A 186 -0.34 6.62 -6.58
C GLU A 186 -0.02 7.43 -5.31
N MET A 187 -0.87 7.35 -4.28
CA MET A 187 -0.62 8.00 -3.00
C MET A 187 0.41 7.21 -2.20
N VAL A 188 1.13 7.92 -1.33
CA VAL A 188 1.84 7.32 -0.20
C VAL A 188 1.04 7.53 1.07
N PHE A 189 1.32 6.74 2.09
CA PHE A 189 0.72 6.88 3.41
C PHE A 189 1.75 7.34 4.43
N VAL A 190 1.28 7.96 5.49
CA VAL A 190 2.07 8.42 6.62
C VAL A 190 1.48 7.83 7.89
N ALA A 191 2.35 7.26 8.72
CA ALA A 191 1.96 6.65 9.98
C ALA A 191 2.95 7.01 11.09
N ASP A 192 2.48 6.86 12.34
CA ASP A 192 3.33 6.72 13.51
C ASP A 192 3.29 5.26 13.99
N GLU A 193 3.91 4.97 15.15
CA GLU A 193 3.90 3.63 15.74
C GLU A 193 2.50 3.09 16.11
N ASN A 194 1.50 3.96 16.24
CA ASN A 194 0.17 3.60 16.72
C ASN A 194 -0.83 3.42 15.58
N LYS A 195 -0.75 4.25 14.53
CA LYS A 195 -1.76 4.24 13.47
C LYS A 195 -1.30 4.87 12.16
N LEU A 196 -1.97 4.45 11.11
CA LEU A 196 -2.01 5.16 9.84
C LEU A 196 -2.74 6.49 10.01
N GLN A 197 -2.10 7.61 9.66
CA GLN A 197 -2.64 8.94 9.90
C GLN A 197 -3.18 9.57 8.61
N TYR A 198 -2.39 9.49 7.53
CA TYR A 198 -2.66 10.22 6.30
C TYR A 198 -2.37 9.40 5.05
N ALA A 199 -3.13 9.68 4.00
CA ALA A 199 -2.78 9.40 2.62
C ALA A 199 -2.35 10.70 1.95
N VAL A 200 -1.41 10.65 1.02
CA VAL A 200 -0.76 11.83 0.44
C VAL A 200 -0.69 11.67 -1.08
N PRO A 201 -1.51 12.41 -1.86
CA PRO A 201 -1.24 12.58 -3.27
C PRO A 201 0.04 13.42 -3.43
N LEU A 202 1.05 12.84 -4.08
CA LEU A 202 2.34 13.50 -4.21
C LEU A 202 2.28 14.76 -5.08
N GLY A 203 1.40 14.81 -6.08
CA GLY A 203 1.22 15.98 -6.94
C GLY A 203 2.41 16.28 -7.87
N PHE A 204 3.42 15.41 -7.87
CA PHE A 204 4.53 15.43 -8.82
C PHE A 204 4.74 14.04 -9.40
N ARG A 205 5.52 13.97 -10.49
CA ARG A 205 6.01 12.72 -11.06
C ARG A 205 7.52 12.75 -11.18
N ILE A 206 8.16 11.61 -10.94
CA ILE A 206 9.58 11.40 -11.17
C ILE A 206 9.75 10.56 -12.43
N ASN A 207 10.60 11.00 -13.35
CA ASN A 207 11.00 10.23 -14.53
C ASN A 207 12.52 10.13 -14.60
N LEU A 208 13.03 8.95 -14.93
CA LEU A 208 14.43 8.75 -15.27
C LEU A 208 14.64 9.08 -16.75
N TYR A 209 15.62 9.93 -17.04
CA TYR A 209 16.06 10.20 -18.41
C TYR A 209 17.58 10.07 -18.50
N GLU A 210 18.07 9.78 -19.70
CA GLU A 210 19.49 9.73 -19.98
C GLU A 210 19.89 11.00 -20.74
N LYS A 211 20.91 11.70 -20.23
CA LYS A 211 21.50 12.87 -20.88
C LYS A 211 23.02 12.75 -20.79
N ASP A 212 23.68 12.81 -21.93
CA ASP A 212 25.14 12.71 -22.04
C ASP A 212 25.73 11.42 -21.40
N GLY A 213 25.01 10.30 -21.52
CA GLY A 213 25.40 9.01 -20.93
C GLY A 213 25.19 8.90 -19.41
N GLN A 214 24.60 9.93 -18.79
CA GLN A 214 24.26 9.94 -17.37
C GLN A 214 22.76 9.83 -17.17
N LYS A 215 22.35 8.90 -16.30
CA LYS A 215 20.97 8.79 -15.84
C LYS A 215 20.69 9.92 -14.85
N ARG A 216 19.61 10.67 -15.08
CA ARG A 216 19.15 11.77 -14.23
C ARG A 216 17.66 11.62 -13.96
N LEU A 217 17.26 12.02 -12.77
CA LEU A 217 15.84 12.13 -12.42
C LEU A 217 15.34 13.52 -12.83
N SER A 218 14.14 13.56 -13.41
CA SER A 218 13.40 14.77 -13.75
C SER A 218 12.07 14.76 -13.01
N TYR A 219 11.63 15.95 -12.67
CA TYR A 219 10.40 16.17 -11.94
C TYR A 219 9.40 16.91 -12.82
N SER A 220 8.16 16.43 -12.82
CA SER A 220 7.05 17.13 -13.45
C SER A 220 6.04 17.50 -12.38
N THR A 221 5.81 18.80 -12.20
CA THR A 221 4.92 19.37 -11.18
C THR A 221 4.22 20.61 -11.74
N SER A 222 3.00 20.88 -11.28
CA SER A 222 2.29 22.15 -11.51
C SER A 222 2.69 23.24 -10.51
N ASP A 223 3.37 22.85 -9.43
CA ASP A 223 3.61 23.68 -8.26
C ASP A 223 5.10 24.03 -8.12
N ASP A 224 5.36 25.13 -7.45
CA ASP A 224 6.71 25.51 -7.03
C ASP A 224 7.16 24.65 -5.84
N LEU A 225 7.83 23.54 -6.15
CA LEU A 225 8.22 22.50 -5.19
C LEU A 225 9.69 22.57 -4.77
N PHE A 226 10.48 23.38 -5.45
CA PHE A 226 11.92 23.46 -5.26
C PHE A 226 12.26 24.48 -4.17
N ASP A 227 13.27 24.15 -3.37
CA ASP A 227 13.84 25.06 -2.39
C ASP A 227 14.97 25.92 -3.01
N GLU A 228 15.63 26.71 -2.16
CA GLU A 228 16.76 27.56 -2.54
C GLU A 228 17.98 26.80 -3.08
N ASN A 229 18.04 25.47 -2.90
CA ASN A 229 19.09 24.59 -3.39
C ASN A 229 18.65 23.80 -4.64
N ASP A 230 17.53 24.16 -5.26
CA ASP A 230 16.93 23.45 -6.41
C ASP A 230 16.57 21.99 -6.06
N GLN A 231 16.22 21.72 -4.79
CA GLN A 231 15.80 20.41 -4.30
C GLN A 231 14.31 20.40 -3.95
N ILE A 232 13.64 19.27 -4.18
CA ILE A 232 12.26 19.10 -3.75
C ILE A 232 12.20 18.86 -2.24
N ASN A 233 11.39 19.65 -1.54
CA ASN A 233 11.08 19.41 -0.14
C ASN A 233 9.88 18.46 -0.01
N PHE A 234 10.15 17.15 -0.01
CA PHE A 234 9.12 16.12 0.06
C PHE A 234 8.25 16.21 1.32
N GLN A 235 8.84 16.55 2.46
CA GLN A 235 8.09 16.71 3.71
C GLN A 235 7.10 17.88 3.62
N LYS A 236 7.49 19.01 3.02
CA LYS A 236 6.58 20.15 2.78
C LYS A 236 5.41 19.75 1.87
N ILE A 237 5.67 18.93 0.85
CA ILE A 237 4.62 18.37 -0.02
C ILE A 237 3.68 17.49 0.78
N ILE A 238 4.23 16.57 1.58
CA ILE A 238 3.44 15.69 2.43
C ILE A 238 2.54 16.49 3.37
N GLU A 239 3.09 17.47 4.08
CA GLU A 239 2.32 18.28 5.04
C GLU A 239 1.24 19.13 4.36
N ARG A 240 1.50 19.63 3.15
CA ARG A 240 0.54 20.39 2.36
C ARG A 240 -0.59 19.52 1.81
N ASN A 241 -0.28 18.31 1.36
CA ASN A 241 -1.20 17.47 0.59
C ASN A 241 -1.89 16.39 1.44
N LYS A 242 -1.53 16.22 2.72
CA LYS A 242 -2.07 15.14 3.55
C LYS A 242 -3.61 15.13 3.61
N ILE A 243 -4.16 13.96 3.35
CA ILE A 243 -5.58 13.64 3.48
C ILE A 243 -5.71 12.69 4.67
N ARG A 244 -6.60 13.01 5.60
CA ARG A 244 -6.81 12.14 6.77
C ARG A 244 -7.40 10.80 6.33
N VAL A 245 -6.80 9.72 6.80
CA VAL A 245 -7.35 8.37 6.62
C VAL A 245 -8.58 8.20 7.52
N LEU A 246 -9.62 7.59 6.98
CA LEU A 246 -10.86 7.25 7.67
C LEU A 246 -10.76 5.79 8.13
N LEU A 247 -10.19 5.58 9.32
CA LEU A 247 -10.27 4.28 9.99
C LEU A 247 -11.26 4.38 11.16
N PRO A 248 -12.09 3.34 11.39
CA PRO A 248 -12.99 3.27 12.53
C PRO A 248 -12.25 3.20 13.87
#